data_AF-A0A836RR62-F1
#
_entry.id   AF-A0A836RR62-F1
#
_cell.length_a   1.000
_cell.length_b   1.000
_cell.length_c   1.000
_cell.angle_alpha   90.00
_cell.angle_beta   90.00
_cell.angle_gamma   90.00
#
_symmetry.space_group_name_H-M   'P 1'
#
loop_
_entity.id
_entity.type
_entity.pdbx_description
1 polymer ?
#
loop_
_entity_poly.entity_id
_entity_poly.type
_entity_poly.pdbx_seq_one_letter_code
_entity_poly.pdbx_strand_id
1 'polypeptide(L)'
;MSSKKLFVLALDGVPFTLLQKLIKTGKMPNLARLAETFHFAQMDSVIPPVSSVAWASFMTGKLPHEHGIWGFVERDPGTMDWYVPRADKLRATTLWEHLSRQNRRVFVMNVPLTTPPRKINGISIGGFLETNLDNATYPPEIAFLLKARGYRIDADTELAKKDLTRFFKHLVDVFEKRVETMWYFWQRESWDFFMLHIMETDRLNHFFWEFAMSDNPMYAPQFYTFYEKIDGFIGQLWNKIKDTHSLLLLSDHGFITLKKEVYLNRWFVEQGYLKFTKAVPETLKDIHPHSKAYSLYPGRIYVNLNGREKMGSVQPGKEYEHLLQHLSDQLLQWKDDDGITQIIKKVERVPTIFKKEK
;
A
#
# COMPACT_ATOMS: atom_id res chain seq x y z
N MET A 1 11.16 13.97 33.02
CA MET A 1 11.37 14.43 31.63
C MET A 1 10.04 14.31 30.91
N SER A 2 9.57 15.36 30.22
CA SER A 2 8.33 15.28 29.43
C SER A 2 8.42 14.11 28.44
N SER A 3 7.41 13.24 28.43
CA SER A 3 7.28 12.16 27.45
C SER A 3 7.29 12.77 26.04
N LYS A 4 8.33 12.50 25.24
CA LYS A 4 8.37 12.94 23.84
C LYS A 4 7.21 12.29 23.09
N LYS A 5 6.39 13.10 22.43
CA LYS A 5 5.27 12.66 21.60
C LYS A 5 5.70 12.52 20.14
N LEU A 6 5.18 11.54 19.41
CA LEU A 6 5.45 11.37 17.99
C LEU A 6 4.16 11.50 17.18
N PHE A 7 4.14 12.41 16.22
CA PHE A 7 3.11 12.44 15.17
C PHE A 7 3.69 11.91 13.86
N VAL A 8 2.97 10.99 13.21
CA VAL A 8 3.30 10.43 11.92
C VAL A 8 2.23 10.85 10.91
N LEU A 9 2.63 11.62 9.89
CA LEU A 9 1.83 11.89 8.71
C LEU A 9 2.27 10.97 7.58
N ALA A 10 1.41 10.00 7.25
CA ALA A 10 1.61 9.08 6.14
C ALA A 10 0.84 9.58 4.91
N LEU A 11 1.53 9.84 3.82
CA LEU A 11 0.94 10.13 2.51
C LEU A 11 1.09 8.89 1.63
N ASP A 12 0.00 8.18 1.33
CA ASP A 12 0.07 6.93 0.57
C ASP A 12 0.42 7.21 -0.90
N GLY A 13 1.36 6.44 -1.46
CA GLY A 13 1.70 6.53 -2.88
C GLY A 13 2.26 7.88 -3.34
N VAL A 14 3.06 8.58 -2.53
CA VAL A 14 3.62 9.89 -2.88
C VAL A 14 5.12 9.79 -3.15
N PRO A 15 5.57 9.85 -4.42
CA PRO A 15 6.98 9.81 -4.75
C PRO A 15 7.72 11.08 -4.31
N PHE A 16 8.92 10.90 -3.78
CA PHE A 16 9.83 11.99 -3.38
C PHE A 16 10.06 13.02 -4.49
N THR A 17 10.20 12.55 -5.74
CA THR A 17 10.41 13.40 -6.91
C THR A 17 9.22 14.33 -7.20
N LEU A 18 7.99 13.90 -6.89
CA LEU A 18 6.81 14.76 -7.00
C LEU A 18 6.87 15.87 -5.95
N LEU A 19 7.16 15.54 -4.68
CA LEU A 19 7.26 16.55 -3.61
C LEU A 19 8.35 17.58 -3.93
N GLN A 20 9.51 17.14 -4.45
CA GLN A 20 10.56 18.05 -4.91
C GLN A 20 10.09 18.98 -6.04
N LYS A 21 9.37 18.44 -7.04
CA LYS A 21 8.78 19.25 -8.13
C LYS A 21 7.84 20.31 -7.54
N LEU A 22 6.95 19.91 -6.64
CA LEU A 22 5.95 20.80 -6.04
C LEU A 22 6.56 21.90 -5.17
N ILE A 23 7.58 21.57 -4.38
CA ILE A 23 8.40 22.55 -3.63
C ILE A 23 9.03 23.55 -4.60
N LYS A 24 9.73 23.06 -5.64
CA LYS A 24 10.42 23.91 -6.63
C LYS A 24 9.46 24.84 -7.38
N THR A 25 8.24 24.38 -7.66
CA THR A 25 7.20 25.19 -8.33
C THR A 25 6.38 26.07 -7.37
N GLY A 26 6.74 26.13 -6.08
CA GLY A 26 6.04 26.96 -5.09
C GLY A 26 4.65 26.47 -4.69
N LYS A 27 4.29 25.23 -5.02
CA LYS A 27 2.98 24.63 -4.72
C LYS A 27 2.89 24.04 -3.31
N MET A 28 4.03 23.72 -2.70
CA MET A 28 4.09 23.20 -1.34
C MET A 28 5.06 24.03 -0.47
N PRO A 29 4.75 25.32 -0.20
CA PRO A 29 5.63 26.21 0.55
C PRO A 29 5.80 25.80 2.03
N ASN A 30 4.79 25.18 2.67
CA ASN A 30 4.95 24.74 4.05
C ASN A 30 5.91 23.56 4.15
N LEU A 31 5.81 22.60 3.23
CA LEU A 31 6.77 21.50 3.13
C LEU A 31 8.16 22.01 2.77
N ALA A 32 8.28 23.00 1.89
CA ALA A 32 9.56 23.63 1.54
C ALA A 32 10.29 24.14 2.79
N ARG A 33 9.59 24.91 3.64
CA ARG A 33 10.13 25.40 4.91
C ARG A 33 10.58 24.28 5.86
N LEU A 34 9.83 23.18 5.91
CA LEU A 34 10.22 22.02 6.71
C LEU A 34 11.47 21.34 6.15
N ALA A 35 11.55 21.17 4.82
CA ALA A 35 12.67 20.53 4.16
C ALA A 35 13.98 21.35 4.24
N GLU A 36 13.91 22.68 4.43
CA GLU A 36 15.07 23.53 4.69
C GLU A 36 15.64 23.34 6.11
N THR A 37 14.77 23.01 7.08
CA THR A 37 15.13 22.92 8.50
C THR A 37 15.41 21.49 8.95
N PHE A 38 14.76 20.51 8.32
CA PHE A 38 14.76 19.11 8.72
C PHE A 38 15.23 18.19 7.60
N HIS A 39 15.59 16.96 7.96
CA HIS A 39 16.00 15.96 7.00
C HIS A 39 14.85 15.57 6.07
N PHE A 40 15.04 15.78 4.77
CA PHE A 40 14.12 15.39 3.71
C PHE A 40 14.89 14.60 2.65
N ALA A 41 14.61 13.29 2.57
CA ALA A 41 15.38 12.38 1.73
C ALA A 41 14.50 11.32 1.09
N GLN A 42 14.95 10.84 -0.08
CA GLN A 42 14.38 9.69 -0.75
C GLN A 42 14.73 8.40 0.00
N MET A 43 13.78 7.47 0.06
CA MET A 43 13.97 6.13 0.60
C MET A 43 13.42 5.09 -0.38
N ASP A 44 14.04 3.91 -0.38
CA ASP A 44 13.52 2.76 -1.10
C ASP A 44 12.43 2.07 -0.28
N SER A 45 11.35 1.69 -0.94
CA SER A 45 10.29 0.88 -0.32
C SER A 45 10.71 -0.59 -0.25
N VAL A 46 9.94 -1.38 0.49
CA VAL A 46 10.06 -2.84 0.50
C VAL A 46 9.61 -3.44 -0.83
N ILE A 47 10.03 -4.68 -1.09
CA ILE A 47 9.65 -5.43 -2.29
C ILE A 47 8.60 -6.49 -1.93
N PRO A 48 7.41 -6.52 -2.56
CA PRO A 48 6.94 -5.56 -3.57
C PRO A 48 6.47 -4.22 -2.97
N PRO A 49 6.63 -3.09 -3.69
CA PRO A 49 6.30 -1.76 -3.19
C PRO A 49 4.80 -1.47 -3.33
N VAL A 50 3.97 -2.20 -2.59
CA VAL A 50 2.52 -2.01 -2.52
C VAL A 50 2.08 -1.75 -1.08
N SER A 51 1.02 -0.97 -0.90
CA SER A 51 0.67 -0.42 0.43
C SER A 51 0.48 -1.50 1.50
N SER A 52 -0.10 -2.65 1.18
CA SER A 52 -0.25 -3.75 2.15
C SER A 52 1.08 -4.26 2.71
N VAL A 53 2.11 -4.34 1.87
CA VAL A 53 3.42 -4.86 2.24
C VAL A 53 4.24 -3.78 2.92
N ALA A 54 4.24 -2.57 2.36
CA ALA A 54 5.00 -1.45 2.88
C ALA A 54 4.48 -0.98 4.26
N TRP A 55 3.16 -0.86 4.46
CA TRP A 55 2.62 -0.53 5.77
C TRP A 55 2.81 -1.66 6.79
N ALA A 56 2.71 -2.93 6.37
CA ALA A 56 3.04 -4.06 7.24
C ALA A 56 4.52 -4.02 7.68
N SER A 57 5.44 -3.70 6.77
CA SER A 57 6.85 -3.56 7.07
C SER A 57 7.12 -2.37 7.99
N PHE A 58 6.55 -1.20 7.69
CA PHE A 58 6.64 0.01 8.53
C PHE A 58 6.17 -0.26 9.95
N MET A 59 4.97 -0.82 10.09
CA MET A 59 4.37 -0.98 11.40
C MET A 59 5.05 -2.07 12.22
N THR A 60 5.81 -3.00 11.62
CA THR A 60 6.44 -4.11 12.35
C THR A 60 7.96 -4.01 12.45
N GLY A 61 8.60 -3.20 11.61
CA GLY A 61 10.05 -3.19 11.42
C GLY A 61 10.58 -4.49 10.83
N LYS A 62 9.73 -5.26 10.13
CA LYS A 62 10.02 -6.59 9.57
C LYS A 62 9.93 -6.58 8.07
N LEU A 63 10.60 -7.55 7.43
CA LEU A 63 10.49 -7.78 5.99
C LEU A 63 9.30 -8.71 5.66
N PRO A 64 8.84 -8.75 4.39
CA PRO A 64 7.69 -9.54 3.94
C PRO A 64 7.70 -11.01 4.36
N HIS A 65 8.86 -11.67 4.25
CA HIS A 65 9.01 -13.06 4.67
C HIS A 65 8.83 -13.29 6.19
N GLU A 66 9.17 -12.29 7.02
CA GLU A 66 9.01 -12.35 8.48
C GLU A 66 7.55 -12.07 8.88
N HIS A 67 6.94 -10.98 8.39
CA HIS A 67 5.59 -10.61 8.78
C HIS A 67 4.48 -11.34 7.99
N GLY A 68 4.80 -11.99 6.87
CA GLY A 68 3.90 -12.86 6.11
C GLY A 68 2.91 -12.15 5.19
N ILE A 69 3.05 -10.85 4.97
CA ILE A 69 2.20 -10.08 4.05
C ILE A 69 2.99 -9.82 2.78
N TRP A 70 2.47 -10.28 1.65
CA TRP A 70 3.17 -10.27 0.37
C TRP A 70 2.44 -9.46 -0.73
N GLY A 71 1.27 -8.91 -0.39
CA GLY A 71 0.44 -8.13 -1.31
C GLY A 71 -1.04 -8.26 -0.94
N PHE A 72 -1.90 -7.92 -1.89
CA PHE A 72 -3.36 -7.96 -1.74
C PHE A 72 -4.02 -9.29 -2.13
N VAL A 73 -3.26 -10.24 -2.67
CA VAL A 73 -3.79 -11.54 -3.12
C VAL A 73 -2.88 -12.65 -2.62
N GLU A 74 -3.35 -13.52 -1.74
CA GLU A 74 -2.61 -14.72 -1.33
C GLU A 74 -3.46 -15.95 -1.59
N ARG A 75 -2.86 -17.14 -1.47
CA ARG A 75 -3.58 -18.41 -1.60
C ARG A 75 -3.29 -19.35 -0.44
N ASP A 76 -4.25 -20.23 -0.17
CA ASP A 76 -4.01 -21.49 0.52
C ASP A 76 -3.53 -22.53 -0.51
N PRO A 77 -2.30 -23.06 -0.42
CA PRO A 77 -1.80 -24.00 -1.41
C PRO A 77 -2.48 -25.38 -1.31
N GLY A 78 -3.08 -25.73 -0.17
CA GLY A 78 -3.78 -26.98 0.07
C GLY A 78 -5.22 -26.98 -0.46
N THR A 79 -5.89 -25.83 -0.51
CA THR A 79 -7.25 -25.72 -1.08
C THR A 79 -7.31 -25.02 -2.44
N MET A 80 -6.27 -24.26 -2.78
CA MET A 80 -6.22 -23.33 -3.91
C MET A 80 -7.29 -22.22 -3.81
N ASP A 81 -7.77 -21.91 -2.60
CA ASP A 81 -8.56 -20.70 -2.38
C ASP A 81 -7.63 -19.49 -2.31
N TRP A 82 -8.02 -18.40 -2.95
CA TRP A 82 -7.34 -17.11 -2.79
C TRP A 82 -8.05 -16.27 -1.74
N TYR A 83 -7.29 -15.40 -1.08
CA TYR A 83 -7.83 -14.45 -0.09
C TYR A 83 -7.03 -13.14 -0.11
N VAL A 84 -7.65 -12.06 0.38
CA VAL A 84 -6.95 -10.81 0.65
C VAL A 84 -6.32 -10.88 2.05
N PRO A 85 -5.00 -10.79 2.20
CA PRO A 85 -4.37 -10.75 3.52
C PRO A 85 -4.84 -9.53 4.32
N ARG A 86 -5.29 -9.77 5.56
CA ARG A 86 -5.68 -8.72 6.51
C ARG A 86 -4.86 -8.82 7.80
N ALA A 87 -5.19 -8.02 8.82
CA ALA A 87 -4.42 -7.94 10.06
C ALA A 87 -4.34 -9.27 10.82
N ASP A 88 -5.29 -10.19 10.64
CA ASP A 88 -5.26 -11.54 11.22
C ASP A 88 -4.19 -12.45 10.59
N LYS A 89 -3.69 -12.10 9.39
CA LYS A 89 -2.61 -12.81 8.70
C LYS A 89 -1.22 -12.20 8.96
N LEU A 90 -1.15 -11.07 9.64
CA LEU A 90 0.12 -10.42 9.99
C LEU A 90 0.81 -11.17 11.15
N ARG A 91 1.96 -11.79 10.88
CA ARG A 91 2.68 -12.67 11.83
C ARG A 91 3.70 -11.96 12.72
N ALA A 92 3.57 -10.65 12.88
CA ALA A 92 4.46 -9.84 13.70
C ALA A 92 3.67 -8.87 14.60
N THR A 93 4.30 -8.49 15.71
CA THR A 93 3.79 -7.44 16.61
C THR A 93 4.04 -6.09 15.99
N THR A 94 3.04 -5.21 16.00
CA THR A 94 3.19 -3.86 15.45
C THR A 94 3.81 -2.87 16.46
N LEU A 95 4.22 -1.71 15.97
CA LEU A 95 4.73 -0.58 16.72
C LEU A 95 3.72 -0.13 17.78
N TRP A 96 2.45 0.00 17.40
CA TRP A 96 1.41 0.40 18.35
C TRP A 96 1.11 -0.66 19.41
N GLU A 97 1.21 -1.95 19.09
CA GLU A 97 1.13 -3.01 20.11
C GLU A 97 2.31 -2.93 21.09
N HIS A 98 3.53 -2.68 20.58
CA HIS A 98 4.72 -2.52 21.43
C HIS A 98 4.60 -1.31 22.36
N LEU A 99 4.20 -0.16 21.81
CA LEU A 99 3.95 1.07 22.58
C LEU A 99 2.85 0.86 23.63
N SER A 100 1.76 0.19 23.27
CA SER A 100 0.66 -0.11 24.19
C SER A 100 1.10 -0.94 25.40
N ARG A 101 1.97 -1.95 25.18
CA ARG A 101 2.55 -2.79 26.25
C ARG A 101 3.44 -1.99 27.20
N GLN A 102 3.99 -0.87 26.75
CA GLN A 102 4.75 0.08 27.55
C GLN A 102 3.86 1.20 28.15
N ASN A 103 2.55 0.97 28.20
CA ASN A 103 1.55 1.91 28.69
C ASN A 103 1.53 3.26 27.96
N ARG A 104 2.04 3.32 26.72
CA ARG A 104 1.95 4.50 25.86
C ARG A 104 0.58 4.56 25.21
N ARG A 105 0.01 5.77 25.13
CA ARG A 105 -1.30 5.99 24.53
C ARG A 105 -1.17 6.23 23.03
N VAL A 106 -1.84 5.41 22.21
CA VAL A 106 -1.66 5.37 20.75
C VAL A 106 -2.94 5.82 20.05
N PHE A 107 -2.83 6.65 19.01
CA PHE A 107 -3.90 6.92 18.05
C PHE A 107 -3.42 6.53 16.65
N VAL A 108 -4.15 5.64 15.97
CA VAL A 108 -3.83 5.17 14.61
C VAL A 108 -5.06 5.31 13.74
N MET A 109 -4.96 6.04 12.64
CA MET A 109 -6.11 6.33 11.78
C MET A 109 -5.83 6.02 10.33
N ASN A 110 -6.71 5.21 9.75
CA ASN A 110 -6.79 4.83 8.35
C ASN A 110 -5.63 4.00 7.78
N VAL A 111 -4.76 3.47 8.64
CA VAL A 111 -3.59 2.72 8.19
C VAL A 111 -4.03 1.37 7.59
N PRO A 112 -3.61 1.00 6.36
CA PRO A 112 -3.89 -0.33 5.80
C PRO A 112 -3.38 -1.47 6.69
N LEU A 113 -3.93 -2.68 6.53
CA LEU A 113 -3.54 -3.88 7.30
C LEU A 113 -3.80 -3.80 8.81
N THR A 114 -4.73 -2.96 9.24
CA THR A 114 -5.14 -2.83 10.65
C THR A 114 -6.51 -3.43 10.97
N THR A 115 -7.24 -3.96 9.98
CA THR A 115 -8.52 -4.68 10.18
C THR A 115 -8.32 -6.19 10.07
N PRO A 116 -8.93 -7.04 10.93
CA PRO A 116 -9.68 -6.67 12.13
C PRO A 116 -8.76 -6.01 13.17
N PRO A 117 -9.25 -4.98 13.89
CA PRO A 117 -8.42 -4.21 14.78
C PRO A 117 -7.96 -5.02 15.99
N ARG A 118 -6.66 -4.93 16.28
CA ARG A 118 -6.05 -5.54 17.47
C ARG A 118 -6.20 -4.62 18.67
N LYS A 119 -6.24 -5.20 19.86
CA LYS A 119 -6.31 -4.44 21.12
C LYS A 119 -5.05 -3.60 21.31
N ILE A 120 -5.23 -2.32 21.57
CA ILE A 120 -4.17 -1.35 21.88
C ILE A 120 -4.56 -0.49 23.08
N ASN A 121 -3.59 0.16 23.72
CA ASN A 121 -3.85 1.24 24.66
C ASN A 121 -4.11 2.52 23.85
N GLY A 122 -5.28 2.63 23.23
CA GLY A 122 -5.49 3.67 22.26
C GLY A 122 -6.77 3.57 21.45
N ILE A 123 -6.78 4.32 20.36
CA ILE A 123 -7.79 4.24 19.29
C ILE A 123 -7.11 3.79 18.00
N SER A 124 -7.73 2.83 17.32
CA SER A 124 -7.34 2.36 15.99
C SER A 124 -8.57 2.44 15.07
N ILE A 125 -8.40 3.11 13.93
CA ILE A 125 -9.38 3.19 12.85
C ILE A 125 -8.74 2.56 11.62
N GLY A 126 -9.40 1.53 11.08
CA GLY A 126 -8.95 0.72 9.98
C GLY A 126 -8.85 1.47 8.66
N GLY A 127 -8.04 0.93 7.75
CA GLY A 127 -7.90 1.42 6.37
C GLY A 127 -8.79 0.68 5.37
N PHE A 128 -8.63 1.01 4.09
CA PHE A 128 -9.51 0.67 2.97
C PHE A 128 -9.83 -0.82 2.71
N LEU A 129 -9.12 -1.76 3.34
CA LEU A 129 -9.42 -3.20 3.19
C LEU A 129 -10.72 -3.63 3.90
N GLU A 130 -11.31 -2.75 4.69
CA GLU A 130 -12.65 -2.89 5.26
C GLU A 130 -13.25 -1.49 5.36
N THR A 131 -14.32 -1.25 4.61
CA THR A 131 -14.99 0.06 4.58
C THR A 131 -16.17 0.14 5.56
N ASN A 132 -16.58 -1.00 6.14
CA ASN A 132 -17.56 -1.01 7.22
C ASN A 132 -16.91 -0.61 8.55
N LEU A 133 -17.28 0.58 9.04
CA LEU A 133 -16.76 1.15 10.29
C LEU A 133 -16.98 0.25 11.52
N ASP A 134 -18.05 -0.55 11.54
CA ASP A 134 -18.33 -1.45 12.67
C ASP A 134 -17.29 -2.56 12.82
N ASN A 135 -16.63 -2.92 11.72
CA ASN A 135 -15.58 -3.94 11.70
C ASN A 135 -14.17 -3.35 11.79
N ALA A 136 -14.03 -2.04 11.57
CA ALA A 136 -12.75 -1.38 11.34
C ALA A 136 -12.25 -0.59 12.56
N THR A 137 -12.93 -0.58 13.69
CA THR A 137 -12.57 0.30 14.81
C THR A 137 -12.25 -0.44 16.10
N TYR A 138 -11.27 0.09 16.83
CA TYR A 138 -11.01 -0.24 18.21
C TYR A 138 -10.80 1.04 19.02
N PRO A 139 -11.47 1.22 20.16
CA PRO A 139 -12.62 0.43 20.62
C PRO A 139 -13.81 0.48 19.62
N PRO A 140 -14.68 -0.55 19.56
CA PRO A 140 -15.75 -0.64 18.56
C PRO A 140 -16.78 0.51 18.66
N GLU A 141 -16.97 1.10 19.84
CA GLU A 141 -17.85 2.25 20.05
C GLU A 141 -17.44 3.50 19.25
N ILE A 142 -16.18 3.58 18.81
CA ILE A 142 -15.69 4.67 17.97
C ILE A 142 -16.43 4.69 16.61
N ALA A 143 -16.91 3.55 16.11
CA ALA A 143 -17.65 3.47 14.86
C ALA A 143 -18.87 4.42 14.82
N PHE A 144 -19.62 4.51 15.93
CA PHE A 144 -20.80 5.38 16.02
C PHE A 144 -20.43 6.85 15.86
N LEU A 145 -19.39 7.29 16.57
CA LEU A 145 -18.88 8.66 16.48
C LEU A 145 -18.40 8.98 15.05
N LEU A 146 -17.67 8.06 14.40
CA LEU A 146 -17.19 8.26 13.03
C LEU A 146 -18.36 8.41 12.05
N LYS A 147 -19.39 7.56 12.14
CA LYS A 147 -20.61 7.66 11.32
C LYS A 147 -21.31 9.00 11.53
N ALA A 148 -21.48 9.43 12.77
CA ALA A 148 -22.12 10.71 13.11
C ALA A 148 -21.37 11.93 12.56
N ARG A 149 -20.03 11.82 12.39
CA ARG A 149 -19.19 12.87 11.79
C ARG A 149 -19.08 12.79 10.27
N GLY A 150 -19.73 11.82 9.63
CA GLY A 150 -19.62 11.60 8.19
C GLY A 150 -18.23 11.12 7.75
N TYR A 151 -17.44 10.53 8.65
CA TYR A 151 -16.15 9.95 8.30
C TYR A 151 -16.32 8.76 7.36
N ARG A 152 -15.45 8.68 6.34
CA ARG A 152 -15.38 7.55 5.41
C ARG A 152 -13.96 6.98 5.42
N ILE A 153 -13.85 5.66 5.38
CA ILE A 153 -12.56 4.99 5.36
C ILE A 153 -11.83 5.31 4.04
N ASP A 154 -12.53 5.21 2.91
CA ASP A 154 -11.95 5.45 1.59
C ASP A 154 -12.87 6.27 0.69
N ALA A 155 -12.30 6.86 -0.35
CA ALA A 155 -13.06 7.50 -1.42
C ALA A 155 -13.67 6.43 -2.36
N ASP A 156 -14.88 6.67 -2.86
CA ASP A 156 -15.54 5.76 -3.80
C ASP A 156 -14.83 5.73 -5.16
N THR A 157 -14.00 4.71 -5.40
CA THR A 157 -13.26 4.52 -6.65
C THR A 157 -14.15 4.14 -7.84
N GLU A 158 -15.37 3.63 -7.61
CA GLU A 158 -16.31 3.35 -8.70
C GLU A 158 -16.84 4.65 -9.33
N LEU A 159 -16.86 5.74 -8.56
CA LEU A 159 -17.20 7.06 -9.08
C LEU A 159 -16.14 7.57 -10.05
N ALA A 160 -14.85 7.29 -9.80
CA ALA A 160 -13.76 7.72 -10.68
C ALA A 160 -13.87 7.14 -12.10
N LYS A 161 -14.39 5.92 -12.22
CA LYS A 161 -14.62 5.25 -13.52
C LYS A 161 -15.75 5.89 -14.33
N LYS A 162 -16.64 6.65 -13.68
CA LYS A 162 -17.87 7.19 -14.28
C LYS A 162 -17.81 8.70 -14.47
N ASP A 163 -17.26 9.41 -13.49
CA ASP A 163 -17.21 10.88 -13.46
C ASP A 163 -16.05 11.35 -12.58
N LEU A 164 -14.93 11.70 -13.21
CA LEU A 164 -13.73 12.18 -12.53
C LEU A 164 -13.96 13.48 -11.77
N THR A 165 -14.83 14.38 -12.24
CA THR A 165 -15.09 15.65 -11.54
C THR A 165 -15.88 15.42 -10.26
N ARG A 166 -16.89 14.55 -10.29
CA ARG A 166 -17.62 14.15 -9.07
C ARG A 166 -16.72 13.36 -8.13
N PHE A 167 -15.88 12.48 -8.65
CA PHE A 167 -14.91 11.77 -7.84
C PHE A 167 -13.93 12.71 -7.15
N PHE A 168 -13.37 13.71 -7.84
CA PHE A 168 -12.49 14.69 -7.23
C PHE A 168 -13.16 15.43 -6.07
N LYS A 169 -14.41 15.89 -6.27
CA LYS A 169 -15.19 16.52 -5.19
C LYS A 169 -15.39 15.58 -4.00
N HIS A 170 -15.70 14.31 -4.27
CA HIS A 170 -15.86 13.30 -3.23
C HIS A 170 -14.55 13.01 -2.48
N LEU A 171 -13.42 12.90 -3.19
CA LEU A 171 -12.09 12.70 -2.63
C LEU A 171 -11.69 13.85 -1.71
N VAL A 172 -11.95 15.10 -2.12
CA VAL A 172 -11.72 16.29 -1.28
C VAL A 172 -12.58 16.26 -0.01
N ASP A 173 -13.88 15.94 -0.12
CA ASP A 173 -14.77 15.81 1.03
C ASP A 173 -14.30 14.72 2.02
N VAL A 174 -13.84 13.58 1.50
CA VAL A 174 -13.30 12.49 2.33
C VAL A 174 -12.03 12.91 3.05
N PHE A 175 -11.11 13.60 2.37
CA PHE A 175 -9.92 14.20 3.00
C PHE A 175 -10.29 15.22 4.09
N GLU A 176 -11.22 16.13 3.81
CA GLU A 176 -11.63 17.18 4.76
C GLU A 176 -12.28 16.54 6.01
N LYS A 177 -13.17 15.55 5.84
CA LYS A 177 -13.76 14.81 6.98
C LYS A 177 -12.74 13.99 7.75
N ARG A 178 -11.71 13.46 7.10
CA ARG A 178 -10.59 12.79 7.76
C ARG A 178 -9.80 13.77 8.63
N VAL A 179 -9.44 14.94 8.10
CA VAL A 179 -8.70 15.98 8.82
C VAL A 179 -9.54 16.55 9.99
N GLU A 180 -10.82 16.85 9.76
CA GLU A 180 -11.75 17.29 10.82
C GLU A 180 -11.86 16.27 11.95
N THR A 181 -11.90 14.98 11.62
CA THR A 181 -12.00 13.88 12.60
C THR A 181 -10.68 13.72 13.34
N MET A 182 -9.55 13.81 12.66
CA MET A 182 -8.24 13.81 13.30
C MET A 182 -8.13 14.93 14.33
N TRP A 183 -8.51 16.17 13.96
CA TRP A 183 -8.45 17.31 14.89
C TRP A 183 -9.36 17.15 16.10
N TYR A 184 -10.53 16.53 15.92
CA TYR A 184 -11.42 16.20 17.03
C TYR A 184 -10.70 15.32 18.07
N PHE A 185 -10.04 14.24 17.63
CA PHE A 185 -9.30 13.36 18.53
C PHE A 185 -8.02 13.98 19.07
N TRP A 186 -7.28 14.74 18.26
CA TRP A 186 -6.09 15.47 18.71
C TRP A 186 -6.38 16.35 19.93
N GLN A 187 -7.56 16.99 19.97
CA GLN A 187 -7.95 17.90 21.06
C GLN A 187 -8.50 17.20 22.29
N ARG A 188 -9.08 16.00 22.13
CA ARG A 188 -9.85 15.32 23.17
C ARG A 188 -9.16 14.11 23.77
N GLU A 189 -8.24 13.50 23.04
CA GLU A 189 -7.50 12.33 23.47
C GLU A 189 -6.10 12.71 23.96
N SER A 190 -5.67 12.11 25.06
CA SER A 190 -4.24 12.02 25.36
C SER A 190 -3.56 11.05 24.40
N TRP A 191 -2.35 11.34 23.96
CA TRP A 191 -1.57 10.46 23.10
C TRP A 191 -0.06 10.70 23.29
N ASP A 192 0.71 9.62 23.20
CA ASP A 192 2.17 9.59 23.05
C ASP A 192 2.57 9.35 21.59
N PHE A 193 1.76 8.57 20.86
CA PHE A 193 1.95 8.30 19.43
C PHE A 193 0.64 8.58 18.68
N PHE A 194 0.72 9.32 17.59
CA PHE A 194 -0.42 9.66 16.74
C PHE A 194 -0.04 9.46 15.29
N MET A 195 -0.76 8.60 14.56
CA MET A 195 -0.54 8.38 13.14
C MET A 195 -1.81 8.67 12.36
N LEU A 196 -1.67 9.56 11.38
CA LEU A 196 -2.67 9.84 10.37
C LEU A 196 -2.17 9.33 9.02
N HIS A 197 -2.95 8.45 8.41
CA HIS A 197 -2.73 7.98 7.06
C HIS A 197 -3.72 8.63 6.08
N ILE A 198 -3.18 9.27 5.04
CA ILE A 198 -3.91 9.91 3.95
C ILE A 198 -3.87 8.97 2.75
N MET A 199 -4.97 8.25 2.53
CA MET A 199 -5.17 7.35 1.38
C MET A 199 -5.50 8.13 0.11
N GLU A 200 -6.03 9.34 0.26
CA GLU A 200 -6.51 10.17 -0.83
C GLU A 200 -5.41 10.56 -1.81
N THR A 201 -4.14 10.62 -1.39
CA THR A 201 -3.01 10.85 -2.30
C THR A 201 -2.83 9.70 -3.28
N ASP A 202 -2.92 8.44 -2.82
CA ASP A 202 -2.85 7.26 -3.68
C ASP A 202 -4.03 7.22 -4.65
N ARG A 203 -5.25 7.46 -4.14
CA ARG A 203 -6.47 7.53 -4.97
C ARG A 203 -6.38 8.63 -6.02
N LEU A 204 -5.93 9.82 -5.65
CA LEU A 204 -5.73 10.91 -6.59
C LEU A 204 -4.70 10.50 -7.64
N ASN A 205 -3.56 9.95 -7.24
CA ASN A 205 -2.49 9.58 -8.16
C ASN A 205 -2.97 8.49 -9.15
N HIS A 206 -3.71 7.48 -8.69
CA HIS A 206 -4.27 6.45 -9.57
C HIS A 206 -5.14 6.99 -10.71
N PHE A 207 -5.93 8.05 -10.47
CA PHE A 207 -6.88 8.56 -11.46
C PHE A 207 -6.46 9.87 -12.15
N PHE A 208 -5.53 10.63 -11.57
CA PHE A 208 -5.17 11.98 -12.03
C PHE A 208 -3.69 12.14 -12.39
N TRP A 209 -2.84 11.16 -12.08
CA TRP A 209 -1.39 11.28 -12.34
C TRP A 209 -1.09 11.59 -13.80
N GLU A 210 -1.66 10.83 -14.74
CA GLU A 210 -1.35 11.01 -16.16
C GLU A 210 -1.79 12.39 -16.66
N PHE A 211 -2.96 12.87 -16.21
CA PHE A 211 -3.40 14.21 -16.53
C PHE A 211 -2.46 15.30 -15.99
N ALA A 212 -1.91 15.11 -14.79
CA ALA A 212 -0.94 16.03 -14.21
C ALA A 212 0.42 15.98 -14.92
N MET A 213 0.82 14.81 -15.44
CA MET A 213 2.08 14.65 -16.19
C MET A 213 1.97 15.14 -17.63
N SER A 214 0.79 15.05 -18.23
CA SER A 214 0.50 15.52 -19.59
C SER A 214 0.01 16.98 -19.64
N ASP A 215 0.03 17.71 -18.52
CA ASP A 215 -0.50 19.06 -18.36
C ASP A 215 -1.93 19.25 -18.92
N ASN A 216 -2.80 18.27 -18.67
CA ASN A 216 -4.20 18.33 -19.10
C ASN A 216 -4.90 19.57 -18.48
N PRO A 217 -5.52 20.45 -19.29
CA PRO A 217 -6.02 21.74 -18.80
C PRO A 217 -7.20 21.62 -17.83
N MET A 218 -7.93 20.51 -17.84
CA MET A 218 -9.08 20.29 -16.96
C MET A 218 -8.68 19.66 -15.63
N TYR A 219 -7.86 18.61 -15.67
CA TYR A 219 -7.62 17.75 -14.50
C TYR A 219 -6.26 18.00 -13.82
N ALA A 220 -5.24 18.50 -14.54
CA ALA A 220 -3.97 18.83 -13.91
C ALA A 220 -4.11 19.90 -12.81
N PRO A 221 -4.91 20.98 -12.97
CA PRO A 221 -5.13 21.94 -11.90
C PRO A 221 -5.73 21.30 -10.65
N GLN A 222 -6.69 20.38 -10.80
CA GLN A 222 -7.32 19.67 -9.67
C GLN A 222 -6.31 18.83 -8.89
N PHE A 223 -5.43 18.11 -9.60
CA PHE A 223 -4.34 17.36 -8.98
C PHE A 223 -3.45 18.26 -8.12
N TYR A 224 -2.97 19.36 -8.69
CA TYR A 224 -2.08 20.28 -7.98
C TYR A 224 -2.78 20.99 -6.81
N THR A 225 -4.04 21.40 -6.97
CA THR A 225 -4.83 22.00 -5.89
C THR A 225 -5.03 21.05 -4.71
N PHE A 226 -5.11 19.74 -4.93
CA PHE A 226 -5.17 18.79 -3.83
C PHE A 226 -3.85 18.71 -3.05
N TYR A 227 -2.71 18.71 -3.72
CA TYR A 227 -1.42 18.78 -3.04
C TYR A 227 -1.20 20.11 -2.31
N GLU A 228 -1.71 21.23 -2.84
CA GLU A 228 -1.73 22.51 -2.15
C GLU A 228 -2.60 22.45 -0.86
N LYS A 229 -3.73 21.73 -0.88
CA LYS A 229 -4.54 21.45 0.32
C LYS A 229 -3.78 20.62 1.36
N ILE A 230 -3.04 19.59 0.92
CA ILE A 230 -2.18 18.78 1.79
C ILE A 230 -1.09 19.66 2.42
N ASP A 231 -0.45 20.53 1.64
CA ASP A 231 0.56 21.46 2.15
C ASP A 231 -0.01 22.43 3.19
N GLY A 232 -1.21 22.97 2.94
CA GLY A 232 -1.93 23.78 3.92
C GLY A 232 -2.18 23.02 5.22
N PHE A 233 -2.54 21.74 5.15
CA PHE A 233 -2.69 20.89 6.32
C PHE A 233 -1.35 20.62 7.03
N ILE A 234 -0.26 20.38 6.30
CA ILE A 234 1.10 20.26 6.84
C ILE A 234 1.47 21.53 7.62
N GLY A 235 1.18 22.71 7.06
CA GLY A 235 1.39 23.99 7.74
C GLY A 235 0.61 24.12 9.05
N GLN A 236 -0.67 23.73 9.06
CA GLN A 236 -1.50 23.71 10.27
C GLN A 236 -0.93 22.76 11.33
N LEU A 237 -0.53 21.55 10.92
CA LEU A 237 0.07 20.56 11.80
C LEU A 237 1.37 21.09 12.42
N TRP A 238 2.27 21.63 11.60
CA TRP A 238 3.53 22.20 12.06
C TRP A 238 3.33 23.30 13.10
N ASN A 239 2.34 24.18 12.92
CA ASN A 239 2.04 25.24 13.88
C ASN A 239 1.45 24.71 15.22
N LYS A 240 1.01 23.46 15.28
CA LYS A 240 0.51 22.80 16.51
C LYS A 240 1.55 21.92 17.19
N ILE A 241 2.56 21.47 16.45
CA ILE A 241 3.71 20.74 17.00
C ILE A 241 4.50 21.69 17.90
N LYS A 242 4.73 21.24 19.15
CA LYS A 242 5.58 21.93 20.15
C LYS A 242 6.91 21.21 20.28
N ASP A 243 7.90 21.82 20.95
CA ASP A 243 9.23 21.23 21.21
C ASP A 243 9.20 19.85 21.90
N THR A 244 8.09 19.50 22.55
CA THR A 244 7.87 18.18 23.16
C THR A 244 7.44 17.11 22.15
N HIS A 245 7.27 17.44 20.87
CA HIS A 245 6.81 16.54 19.82
C HIS A 245 7.90 16.33 18.77
N SER A 246 7.81 15.19 18.09
CA SER A 246 8.52 14.92 16.85
C SER A 246 7.49 14.69 15.74
N LEU A 247 7.81 15.13 14.53
CA LEU A 247 7.01 14.94 13.33
C LEU A 247 7.78 14.02 12.38
N LEU A 248 7.13 12.96 11.93
CA LEU A 248 7.61 12.11 10.84
C LEU A 248 6.61 12.22 9.68
N LEU A 249 7.08 12.68 8.53
CA LEU A 249 6.32 12.68 7.28
C LEU A 249 6.95 11.63 6.37
N LEU A 250 6.15 10.68 5.88
CA LEU A 250 6.65 9.64 4.98
C LEU A 250 5.60 9.19 3.97
N SER A 251 6.08 8.46 2.97
CA SER A 251 5.27 7.67 2.05
C SER A 251 5.74 6.23 2.05
N ASP A 252 4.84 5.30 1.78
CA ASP A 252 5.10 3.87 1.73
C ASP A 252 5.66 3.42 0.39
N HIS A 253 5.24 4.05 -0.72
CA HIS A 253 5.79 3.83 -2.06
C HIS A 253 5.64 5.08 -2.94
N GLY A 254 6.29 5.06 -4.11
CA GLY A 254 6.16 6.10 -5.12
C GLY A 254 5.02 5.86 -6.11
N PHE A 255 4.99 6.71 -7.14
CA PHE A 255 4.13 6.61 -8.32
C PHE A 255 4.93 6.96 -9.58
N ILE A 256 4.49 6.44 -10.73
CA ILE A 256 5.06 6.72 -12.04
C ILE A 256 4.00 6.53 -13.13
N THR A 257 4.19 7.17 -14.29
CA THR A 257 3.34 6.95 -15.46
C THR A 257 3.35 5.48 -15.88
N LEU A 258 2.15 4.91 -15.97
CA LEU A 258 1.91 3.59 -16.52
C LEU A 258 2.04 3.66 -18.05
N LYS A 259 3.03 2.96 -18.60
CA LYS A 259 3.22 2.87 -20.06
C LYS A 259 2.45 1.71 -20.67
N LYS A 260 2.53 0.54 -20.04
CA LYS A 260 1.89 -0.71 -20.47
C LYS A 260 1.59 -1.58 -19.25
N GLU A 261 0.52 -2.37 -19.36
CA GLU A 261 0.21 -3.45 -18.42
C GLU A 261 0.58 -4.79 -19.02
N VAL A 262 1.17 -5.66 -18.19
CA VAL A 262 1.72 -6.94 -18.63
C VAL A 262 0.98 -8.07 -17.91
N TYR A 263 0.31 -8.92 -18.68
CA TYR A 263 -0.46 -10.04 -18.16
C TYR A 263 0.39 -11.31 -18.08
N LEU A 264 1.15 -11.48 -16.99
CA LEU A 264 2.05 -12.63 -16.79
C LEU A 264 1.36 -14.00 -16.96
N ASN A 265 0.13 -14.15 -16.47
CA ASN A 265 -0.61 -15.41 -16.63
C ASN A 265 -0.96 -15.70 -18.09
N ARG A 266 -1.19 -14.67 -18.91
CA ARG A 266 -1.41 -14.86 -20.35
C ARG A 266 -0.14 -15.38 -21.01
N TRP A 267 1.01 -14.79 -20.69
CA TRP A 267 2.31 -15.27 -21.15
C TRP A 267 2.58 -16.72 -20.72
N PHE A 268 2.28 -17.10 -19.46
CA PHE A 268 2.42 -18.48 -19.03
C PHE A 268 1.53 -19.46 -19.78
N VAL A 269 0.33 -19.05 -20.21
CA VAL A 269 -0.53 -19.88 -21.07
C VAL A 269 0.11 -20.09 -22.45
N GLU A 270 0.61 -19.02 -23.06
CA GLU A 270 1.24 -19.06 -24.39
C GLU A 270 2.53 -19.89 -24.41
N GLN A 271 3.32 -19.82 -23.34
CA GLN A 271 4.52 -20.63 -23.17
C GLN A 271 4.23 -22.06 -22.67
N GLY A 272 2.97 -22.40 -22.39
CA GLY A 272 2.55 -23.74 -21.96
C GLY A 272 2.81 -24.08 -20.49
N TYR A 273 3.19 -23.10 -19.65
CA TYR A 273 3.37 -23.25 -18.21
C TYR A 273 2.07 -23.27 -17.42
N LEU A 274 1.05 -22.56 -17.91
CA LEU A 274 -0.25 -22.46 -17.25
C LEU A 274 -1.33 -23.01 -18.18
N LYS A 275 -2.17 -23.88 -17.65
CA LYS A 275 -3.32 -24.47 -18.34
C LYS A 275 -4.53 -24.40 -17.43
N PHE A 276 -5.71 -24.40 -18.02
CA PHE A 276 -6.96 -24.40 -17.28
C PHE A 276 -7.81 -25.61 -17.64
N THR A 277 -8.65 -26.05 -16.70
CA THR A 277 -9.60 -27.16 -16.89
C THR A 277 -10.83 -26.73 -17.70
N LYS A 278 -11.05 -25.42 -17.86
CA LYS A 278 -12.16 -24.82 -18.59
C LYS A 278 -11.70 -23.60 -19.38
N ALA A 279 -12.47 -23.22 -20.40
CA ALA A 279 -12.13 -22.12 -21.32
C ALA A 279 -12.06 -20.75 -20.64
N VAL A 280 -12.93 -20.50 -19.66
CA VAL A 280 -12.99 -19.24 -18.91
C VAL A 280 -12.73 -19.55 -17.43
N PRO A 281 -11.48 -19.51 -16.95
CA PRO A 281 -11.16 -19.77 -15.55
C PRO A 281 -11.62 -18.60 -14.67
N GLU A 282 -12.15 -18.92 -13.49
CA GLU A 282 -12.67 -17.93 -12.54
C GLU A 282 -11.90 -17.97 -11.22
N THR A 283 -11.32 -19.13 -10.89
CA THR A 283 -10.63 -19.37 -9.63
C THR A 283 -9.31 -20.09 -9.84
N LEU A 284 -8.44 -20.09 -8.83
CA LEU A 284 -7.20 -20.89 -8.87
C LEU A 284 -7.47 -22.40 -8.90
N LYS A 285 -8.68 -22.85 -8.55
CA LYS A 285 -9.10 -24.27 -8.66
C LYS A 285 -9.30 -24.70 -10.11
N ASP A 286 -9.49 -23.76 -11.02
CA ASP A 286 -9.61 -24.04 -12.45
C ASP A 286 -8.23 -24.27 -13.12
N ILE A 287 -7.12 -24.10 -12.39
CA ILE A 287 -5.78 -24.42 -12.90
C ILE A 287 -5.67 -25.93 -13.14
N HIS A 288 -5.27 -26.32 -14.35
CA HIS A 288 -5.11 -27.72 -14.71
C HIS A 288 -3.97 -28.36 -13.91
N PRO A 289 -4.08 -29.64 -13.48
CA PRO A 289 -3.02 -30.37 -12.76
C PRO A 289 -1.69 -30.54 -13.50
N HIS A 290 -1.59 -30.12 -14.77
CA HIS A 290 -0.35 -30.17 -15.56
C HIS A 290 0.31 -28.78 -15.68
N SER A 291 -0.29 -27.76 -15.07
CA SER A 291 0.30 -26.43 -15.00
C SER A 291 1.51 -26.47 -14.09
N LYS A 292 2.60 -25.83 -14.51
CA LYS A 292 3.87 -25.76 -13.81
C LYS A 292 4.03 -24.47 -13.01
N ALA A 293 3.49 -23.35 -13.50
CA ALA A 293 3.61 -22.07 -12.84
C ALA A 293 2.41 -21.16 -13.11
N TYR A 294 2.16 -20.22 -12.19
CA TYR A 294 1.17 -19.15 -12.30
C TYR A 294 1.66 -17.93 -11.52
N SER A 295 1.08 -16.77 -11.80
CA SER A 295 1.38 -15.50 -11.13
C SER A 295 0.18 -15.02 -10.33
N LEU A 296 0.44 -14.43 -9.15
CA LEU A 296 -0.51 -13.60 -8.41
C LEU A 296 0.04 -12.17 -8.28
N TYR A 297 -0.86 -11.21 -8.18
CA TYR A 297 -0.50 -9.81 -8.03
C TYR A 297 0.23 -9.54 -6.69
N PRO A 298 1.21 -8.61 -6.64
CA PRO A 298 1.85 -7.91 -7.77
C PRO A 298 3.08 -8.69 -8.26
N GLY A 299 3.02 -9.23 -9.48
CA GLY A 299 4.20 -9.81 -10.16
C GLY A 299 4.87 -11.00 -9.47
N ARG A 300 4.18 -11.71 -8.56
CA ARG A 300 4.73 -12.87 -7.83
C ARG A 300 4.42 -14.15 -8.58
N ILE A 301 5.46 -14.95 -8.86
CA ILE A 301 5.35 -16.22 -9.57
C ILE A 301 5.42 -17.38 -8.58
N TYR A 302 4.49 -18.33 -8.74
CA TYR A 302 4.40 -19.55 -7.97
C TYR A 302 4.57 -20.74 -8.89
N VAL A 303 5.47 -21.64 -8.49
CA VAL A 303 5.55 -22.97 -9.09
C VAL A 303 4.49 -23.85 -8.44
N ASN A 304 3.76 -24.61 -9.25
CA ASN A 304 2.82 -25.63 -8.79
C ASN A 304 3.60 -26.87 -8.32
N LEU A 305 4.19 -26.77 -7.14
CA LEU A 305 5.18 -27.70 -6.59
C LEU A 305 4.51 -28.88 -5.89
N ASN A 306 4.93 -30.09 -6.24
CA ASN A 306 4.46 -31.32 -5.61
C ASN A 306 4.80 -31.31 -4.11
N GLY A 307 3.82 -31.66 -3.27
CA GLY A 307 3.93 -31.64 -1.81
C GLY A 307 3.67 -30.28 -1.15
N ARG A 308 3.54 -29.20 -1.93
CA ARG A 308 3.09 -27.88 -1.44
C ARG A 308 1.71 -27.53 -1.95
N GLU A 309 1.52 -27.54 -3.26
CA GLU A 309 0.23 -27.28 -3.90
C GLU A 309 -0.61 -28.56 -3.99
N LYS A 310 -1.92 -28.45 -3.80
CA LYS A 310 -2.89 -29.57 -3.89
C LYS A 310 -2.74 -30.39 -5.18
N MET A 311 -2.46 -29.71 -6.29
CA MET A 311 -2.32 -30.30 -7.62
C MET A 311 -0.91 -30.12 -8.18
N GLY A 312 0.11 -30.14 -7.30
CA GLY A 312 1.50 -29.89 -7.65
C GLY A 312 2.03 -30.85 -8.73
N SER A 313 2.49 -30.28 -9.84
CA SER A 313 2.94 -31.03 -11.02
C SER A 313 4.46 -31.11 -11.15
N VAL A 314 5.18 -30.19 -10.50
CA VAL A 314 6.64 -30.06 -10.57
C VAL A 314 7.26 -30.77 -9.38
N GLN A 315 8.22 -31.67 -9.59
CA GLN A 315 8.89 -32.35 -8.48
C GLN A 315 9.89 -31.42 -7.76
N PRO A 316 10.02 -31.52 -6.43
CA PRO A 316 11.07 -30.83 -5.70
C PRO A 316 12.47 -31.29 -6.14
N GLY A 317 13.49 -30.46 -5.88
CA GLY A 317 14.87 -30.76 -6.24
C GLY A 317 15.23 -30.27 -7.64
N LYS A 318 15.88 -31.12 -8.44
CA LYS A 318 16.48 -30.71 -9.72
C LYS A 318 15.47 -30.18 -10.74
N GLU A 319 14.28 -30.78 -10.81
CA GLU A 319 13.23 -30.31 -11.74
C GLU A 319 12.76 -28.90 -11.39
N TYR A 320 12.45 -28.66 -10.12
CA TYR A 320 12.09 -27.34 -9.60
C TYR A 320 13.17 -26.28 -9.90
N GLU A 321 14.43 -26.57 -9.59
CA GLU A 321 15.53 -25.63 -9.80
C GLU A 321 15.77 -25.33 -11.29
N HIS A 322 15.67 -26.33 -12.15
CA HIS A 322 15.76 -26.16 -13.59
C HIS A 322 14.60 -25.32 -14.13
N LEU A 323 13.37 -25.55 -13.66
CA LEU A 323 12.21 -24.74 -14.04
C LEU A 323 12.39 -23.27 -13.62
N LEU A 324 12.84 -23.01 -12.39
CA LEU A 324 13.09 -21.64 -11.93
C LEU A 324 14.12 -20.92 -12.81
N GLN A 325 15.22 -21.59 -13.16
CA GLN A 325 16.24 -21.00 -14.03
C GLN A 325 15.67 -20.73 -15.43
N HIS A 326 15.01 -21.72 -16.03
CA HIS A 326 14.45 -21.59 -17.36
C HIS A 326 13.37 -20.50 -17.46
N LEU A 327 12.47 -20.43 -16.47
CA LEU A 327 11.49 -19.35 -16.37
C LEU A 327 12.15 -17.98 -16.25
N SER A 328 13.18 -17.85 -15.42
CA SER A 328 13.94 -16.61 -15.25
C SER A 328 14.56 -16.16 -16.57
N ASP A 329 15.22 -17.08 -17.29
CA ASP A 329 15.89 -16.78 -18.55
C ASP A 329 14.88 -16.34 -19.63
N GLN A 330 13.75 -17.04 -19.74
CA GLN A 330 12.71 -16.68 -20.70
C GLN A 330 12.03 -15.36 -20.37
N LEU A 331 11.74 -15.09 -19.10
CA LEU A 331 11.15 -13.80 -18.68
C LEU A 331 12.12 -12.65 -18.95
N LEU A 332 13.41 -12.82 -18.69
CA LEU A 332 14.43 -11.81 -19.01
C LEU A 332 14.59 -11.61 -20.52
N GLN A 333 14.30 -12.61 -21.34
CA GLN A 333 14.30 -12.48 -22.80
C GLN A 333 12.97 -11.97 -23.37
N TRP A 334 11.92 -11.83 -22.55
CA TRP A 334 10.62 -11.42 -23.02
C TRP A 334 10.62 -9.96 -23.46
N LYS A 335 10.33 -9.76 -24.74
CA LYS A 335 10.23 -8.47 -25.39
C LYS A 335 8.79 -8.08 -25.66
N ASP A 336 8.59 -6.78 -25.70
CA ASP A 336 7.36 -6.12 -26.10
C ASP A 336 7.09 -6.30 -27.61
N ASP A 337 5.91 -5.87 -28.07
CA ASP A 337 5.45 -6.01 -29.46
C ASP A 337 6.36 -5.29 -30.47
N ASP A 338 7.19 -4.36 -30.02
CA ASP A 338 8.22 -3.70 -30.84
C ASP A 338 9.45 -4.57 -31.12
N GLY A 339 9.56 -5.74 -30.48
CA GLY A 339 10.67 -6.68 -30.61
C GLY A 339 12.00 -6.17 -30.02
N ILE A 340 12.00 -5.04 -29.33
CA ILE A 340 13.19 -4.35 -28.82
C ILE A 340 13.11 -4.15 -27.31
N THR A 341 11.99 -3.61 -26.81
CA THR A 341 11.83 -3.23 -25.41
C THR A 341 11.72 -4.47 -24.53
N GLN A 342 12.64 -4.60 -23.57
CA GLN A 342 12.61 -5.66 -22.58
C GLN A 342 11.52 -5.39 -21.54
N ILE A 343 10.60 -6.34 -21.36
CA ILE A 343 9.46 -6.18 -20.45
C ILE A 343 9.90 -6.37 -18.99
N ILE A 344 10.74 -7.38 -18.74
CA ILE A 344 11.18 -7.75 -17.39
C ILE A 344 12.65 -7.35 -17.21
N LYS A 345 12.88 -6.34 -16.36
CA LYS A 345 14.24 -5.87 -16.03
C LYS A 345 15.00 -6.83 -15.11
N LYS A 346 14.29 -7.49 -14.19
CA LYS A 346 14.89 -8.34 -13.15
C LYS A 346 13.92 -9.44 -12.73
N VAL A 347 14.44 -10.64 -12.52
CA VAL A 347 13.72 -11.76 -11.88
C VAL A 347 14.51 -12.14 -10.64
N GLU A 348 13.86 -12.13 -9.48
CA GLU A 348 14.52 -12.44 -8.20
C GLU A 348 13.85 -13.59 -7.49
N ARG A 349 14.67 -14.40 -6.83
CA ARG A 349 14.18 -15.47 -5.98
C ARG A 349 13.94 -14.93 -4.58
N VAL A 350 12.83 -15.31 -3.95
CA VAL A 350 12.48 -14.84 -2.59
C VAL A 350 13.64 -14.95 -1.58
N PRO A 351 14.43 -16.05 -1.54
CA PRO A 351 15.56 -16.16 -0.61
C PRO A 351 16.72 -15.20 -0.88
N THR A 352 16.79 -14.58 -2.06
CA THR A 352 17.84 -13.59 -2.40
C THR A 352 17.39 -12.17 -2.16
N ILE A 353 16.08 -11.86 -2.29
CA ILE A 353 15.52 -10.51 -2.09
C ILE A 353 15.77 -10.00 -0.67
N PHE A 354 15.68 -10.87 0.34
CA PHE A 354 15.75 -10.48 1.76
C PHE A 354 17.05 -10.89 2.47
N LYS A 355 18.06 -11.35 1.72
CA LYS A 355 19.39 -11.53 2.29
C LYS A 355 19.94 -10.14 2.58
N LYS A 356 20.08 -9.81 3.87
CA LYS A 356 20.87 -8.66 4.30
C LYS A 356 22.24 -8.75 3.62
N GLU A 357 22.59 -7.76 2.82
CA GLU A 357 24.01 -7.43 2.68
C GLU A 357 24.49 -7.18 4.12
N LYS A 358 25.41 -8.03 4.57
CA LYS A 358 25.92 -8.02 5.94
C LYS A 358 26.85 -6.84 6.15
#